data_AF-A0A920TR26-F1
#
_entry.id   AF-A0A920TR26-F1
#
_cell.length_a   1.000
_cell.length_b   1.000
_cell.length_c   1.000
_cell.angle_alpha   90.00
_cell.angle_beta   90.00
_cell.angle_gamma   90.00
#
_symmetry.space_group_name_H-M   'P 1'
#
loop_
_entity.id
_entity.type
_entity.pdbx_description
1 polymer ?
#
loop_
_entity_poly.entity_id
_entity_poly.type
_entity_poly.pdbx_seq_one_letter_code
_entity_poly.pdbx_strand_id
1 'polypeptide(L)'
;MYLAQKQNDNWIPLAAIKYIAKLLNISYMQVYEVSTFYSMFNLSPVGKYFVQVCTTTPCMIRGARKIVDPLQKIYFKKPRRIIRK
;
A
#
# COMPACT_ATOMS: atom_id res chain seq x y z
N MET A 1 -5.18 12.67 1.13
CA MET A 1 -4.79 11.27 1.41
C MET A 1 -3.29 11.11 1.63
N TYR A 2 -2.44 11.42 0.64
CA TYR A 2 -0.98 11.27 0.76
C TYR A 2 -0.38 11.91 2.02
N LEU A 3 -0.77 13.16 2.32
CA LEU A 3 -0.32 13.86 3.53
C LEU A 3 -0.67 13.10 4.82
N ALA A 4 -1.90 12.58 4.92
CA ALA A 4 -2.38 11.85 6.09
C ALA A 4 -1.66 10.50 6.28
N GLN A 5 -1.23 9.87 5.19
CA GLN A 5 -0.42 8.65 5.24
C GLN A 5 1.01 8.94 5.73
N LYS A 6 1.59 10.06 5.29
CA LYS A 6 2.93 10.49 5.74
C LYS A 6 2.95 10.86 7.23
N GLN A 7 1.87 11.43 7.73
CA GLN A 7 1.73 11.79 9.15
C GLN A 7 1.52 10.59 10.08
N ASN A 8 0.97 9.48 9.57
CA ASN A 8 0.62 8.30 10.37
C ASN A 8 1.49 7.10 9.99
N ASP A 9 2.83 7.24 9.97
CA ASP A 9 3.76 6.13 9.76
C ASP A 9 3.42 5.20 8.58
N ASN A 10 3.07 5.80 7.44
CA ASN A 10 2.83 5.12 6.17
C ASN A 10 1.54 4.28 6.10
N TRP A 11 0.58 4.48 7.01
CA TRP A 11 -0.78 3.94 6.96
C TRP A 11 -1.85 5.00 7.23
N ILE A 12 -3.10 4.73 6.89
CA ILE A 12 -4.21 5.68 7.02
C ILE A 12 -5.26 5.12 8.00
N PRO A 13 -5.43 5.71 9.20
CA PRO A 13 -6.47 5.32 10.13
C PRO A 13 -7.85 5.78 9.67
N LEU A 14 -8.89 5.06 10.09
CA LEU A 14 -10.29 5.41 9.82
C LEU A 14 -10.65 6.83 10.32
N ALA A 15 -10.02 7.27 11.42
CA ALA A 15 -10.18 8.62 11.95
C ALA A 15 -9.71 9.70 10.96
N ALA A 16 -8.58 9.47 10.28
CA ALA A 16 -8.08 10.39 9.26
C ALA A 16 -9.01 10.46 8.04
N ILE A 17 -9.60 9.34 7.63
CA ILE A 17 -10.58 9.30 6.54
C ILE A 17 -11.83 10.13 6.90
N LYS A 18 -12.35 9.96 8.11
CA LYS A 18 -13.49 10.75 8.61
C LYS A 18 -13.18 12.25 8.70
N TYR A 19 -11.97 12.60 9.13
CA TYR A 19 -11.53 13.99 9.19
C TYR A 19 -11.43 14.63 7.80
N ILE A 20 -10.84 13.92 6.84
CA ILE A 20 -10.72 14.38 5.45
C ILE A 20 -12.09 14.55 4.80
N ALA A 21 -13.03 13.61 5.05
CA ALA A 21 -14.40 13.71 4.56
C ALA A 21 -15.10 14.98 5.05
N LYS A 22 -14.95 15.32 6.35
CA LYS A 22 -15.47 16.58 6.91
C LYS A 22 -14.79 17.81 6.31
N LEU A 23 -13.47 17.77 6.13
CA LEU A 23 -12.69 18.89 5.60
C LEU A 23 -13.05 19.23 4.15
N LEU A 24 -13.30 18.20 3.33
CA LEU A 24 -13.66 18.36 1.91
C LEU A 24 -15.18 18.48 1.68
N ASN A 25 -16.00 18.31 2.73
CA ASN A 25 -17.46 18.27 2.65
C ASN A 25 -18.01 17.21 1.67
N ILE A 26 -17.36 16.04 1.64
CA ILE A 26 -17.70 14.89 0.79
C ILE A 26 -18.13 13.73 1.69
N SER A 27 -18.97 12.82 1.18
CA SER A 27 -19.38 11.65 1.96
C SER A 27 -18.19 10.76 2.36
N TYR A 28 -18.25 10.17 3.55
CA TYR A 28 -17.24 9.22 4.03
C TYR A 28 -17.02 8.07 3.05
N MET A 29 -18.09 7.59 2.41
CA MET A 29 -18.06 6.46 1.49
C MET A 29 -17.20 6.75 0.24
N GLN A 30 -17.33 7.95 -0.34
CA GLN A 30 -16.53 8.35 -1.51
C GLN A 30 -15.04 8.43 -1.17
N VAL A 31 -14.70 8.97 0.00
CA VAL A 31 -13.30 9.05 0.45
C VAL A 31 -12.73 7.65 0.72
N TYR A 32 -13.56 6.76 1.27
CA TYR A 32 -13.20 5.38 1.51
C TYR A 32 -12.97 4.60 0.21
N GLU A 33 -13.81 4.79 -0.81
CA GLU A 33 -13.65 4.17 -2.13
C GLU A 33 -12.34 4.59 -2.80
N VAL A 34 -11.98 5.88 -2.75
CA VAL A 34 -10.69 6.36 -3.27
C VAL A 34 -9.51 5.73 -2.52
N SER A 35 -9.65 5.53 -1.20
CA SER A 35 -8.60 4.90 -0.39
C SER A 35 -8.38 3.43 -0.71
N THR A 36 -9.42 2.69 -1.09
CA THR A 36 -9.34 1.26 -1.45
C THR A 36 -8.96 1.06 -2.91
N PHE A 37 -9.33 1.99 -3.80
CA PHE A 37 -9.09 1.91 -5.23
C PHE A 37 -7.59 1.98 -5.58
N TYR A 38 -6.85 2.90 -4.96
CA TYR A 38 -5.42 3.06 -5.20
C TYR A 38 -4.59 2.17 -4.28
N SER A 39 -3.82 1.26 -4.87
CA SER A 39 -2.94 0.33 -4.14
C SER A 39 -1.77 0.98 -3.38
N MET A 40 -1.60 2.30 -3.50
CA MET A 40 -0.57 3.08 -2.79
C MET A 40 -0.98 3.39 -1.34
N PHE A 41 -2.29 3.45 -1.06
CA PHE A 41 -2.81 3.78 0.25
C PHE A 41 -2.90 2.52 1.12
N ASN A 42 -2.16 2.52 2.23
CA ASN A 42 -2.18 1.41 3.18
C ASN A 42 -3.27 1.65 4.23
N LEU A 43 -4.29 0.80 4.26
CA LEU A 43 -5.37 0.83 5.26
C LEU A 43 -5.02 0.07 6.55
N SER A 44 -3.92 -0.67 6.54
CA SER A 44 -3.41 -1.39 7.70
C SER A 44 -1.99 -0.93 8.00
N PRO A 45 -1.56 -1.00 9.28
CA PRO A 45 -0.21 -0.63 9.66
C PRO A 45 0.80 -1.48 8.88
N VAL A 46 1.70 -0.78 8.19
CA VAL A 46 2.85 -1.37 7.51
C VAL A 46 4.09 -1.16 8.36
N GLY A 47 5.10 -2.01 8.18
CA GLY A 47 6.39 -1.80 8.85
C GLY A 47 7.05 -0.51 8.40
N LYS A 48 8.11 -0.11 9.13
CA LYS A 48 8.91 1.11 8.82
C LYS A 48 9.40 1.16 7.37
N TYR A 49 9.68 0.01 6.78
CA TYR A 49 10.09 -0.13 5.38
C TYR A 49 9.06 -0.94 4.61
N PHE A 50 8.49 -0.33 3.58
CA PHE A 50 7.57 -0.97 2.66
C PHE A 50 8.30 -1.21 1.34
N VAL A 51 8.70 -2.46 1.08
CA VAL A 51 9.43 -2.86 -0.12
C VAL A 51 8.44 -3.45 -1.13
N GLN A 52 8.28 -2.77 -2.27
CA GLN A 52 7.51 -3.27 -3.40
C GLN A 52 8.45 -3.61 -4.55
N VAL A 53 8.41 -4.87 -4.99
CA VAL A 53 9.18 -5.33 -6.14
C VAL A 53 8.26 -5.39 -7.35
N CYS A 54 8.71 -4.80 -8.46
CA CYS A 54 7.98 -4.85 -9.71
C CYS A 54 7.99 -6.28 -10.28
N THR A 55 6.81 -6.82 -10.54
CA THR A 55 6.61 -8.15 -11.14
C THR A 55 5.90 -8.09 -12.49
N THR A 56 5.85 -6.92 -13.13
CA THR A 56 5.26 -6.77 -14.47
C THR A 56 6.13 -7.46 -15.53
N THR A 57 5.57 -7.71 -16.71
CA THR A 57 6.22 -8.48 -17.78
C THR A 57 7.65 -8.00 -18.14
N PRO A 58 7.97 -6.70 -18.21
CA PRO A 58 9.33 -6.27 -18.53
C PRO A 58 10.34 -6.66 -17.44
N CYS A 59 9.95 -6.54 -16.16
CA CYS A 59 10.80 -6.94 -15.03
C CYS A 59 10.90 -8.47 -14.93
N MET A 60 9.81 -9.19 -15.24
CA MET A 60 9.79 -10.65 -15.22
C MET A 60 10.77 -11.25 -16.25
N ILE A 61 10.80 -10.72 -17.48
CA ILE A 61 11.72 -11.18 -18.55
C ILE A 61 13.18 -10.95 -18.14
N ARG A 62 13.47 -9.83 -17.46
CA ARG A 62 14.81 -9.53 -16.91
C ARG A 62 15.18 -10.35 -15.68
N GLY A 63 14.33 -11.27 -15.25
CA GLY A 63 14.61 -12.18 -14.14
C GLY A 63 14.29 -11.60 -12.75
N ALA A 64 13.29 -10.72 -12.61
CA ALA A 64 12.86 -10.19 -11.31
C ALA A 64 12.51 -11.28 -10.26
N ARG A 65 12.13 -12.49 -10.70
CA ARG A 65 11.92 -13.64 -9.80
C ARG A 65 13.17 -14.01 -9.00
N LYS A 66 14.37 -13.88 -9.61
CA LYS A 66 15.66 -14.12 -8.94
C LYS A 66 15.90 -13.18 -7.75
N ILE A 67 15.21 -12.04 -7.70
CA ILE A 67 15.30 -11.05 -6.63
C ILE A 67 14.21 -11.31 -5.56
N VAL A 68 12.98 -11.59 -6.00
CA VAL A 68 11.84 -11.83 -5.10
C VAL A 68 12.02 -13.09 -4.25
N ASP A 69 12.48 -14.19 -4.85
CA ASP A 69 12.62 -15.48 -4.17
C ASP A 69 13.58 -15.47 -2.96
N PRO A 70 14.83 -14.94 -3.08
CA PRO A 70 15.72 -14.83 -1.92
C PRO A 70 15.22 -13.82 -0.88
N LEU A 71 14.62 -12.69 -1.31
CA LEU A 71 14.04 -11.70 -0.39
C LEU A 71 12.95 -12.30 0.48
N GLN A 72 12.09 -13.15 -0.11
CA GLN A 72 11.02 -13.81 0.63
C GLN A 72 11.57 -14.83 1.63
N LYS A 73 12.60 -15.59 1.27
CA LYS A 73 13.22 -16.58 2.18
C LYS A 73 13.93 -15.95 3.38
N ILE A 74 14.61 -14.83 3.18
CA ILE A 74 15.45 -14.23 4.23
C ILE A 74 14.62 -13.33 5.17
N TYR A 75 13.73 -12.51 4.62
CA TYR A 75 13.08 -11.43 5.39
C TYR A 75 11.57 -11.62 5.65
N PHE A 76 10.84 -12.31 4.77
CA PHE A 76 9.37 -12.29 4.81
C PHE A 76 8.74 -13.70 4.97
N LYS A 77 8.49 -14.13 6.21
CA LYS A 77 7.77 -15.40 6.53
C LYS A 77 6.32 -15.49 6.02
N LYS A 78 5.73 -14.39 5.51
CA LYS A 78 4.40 -14.37 4.85
C LYS A 78 4.44 -13.45 3.63
N PRO A 79 4.01 -13.89 2.44
CA PRO A 79 3.85 -13.00 1.29
C PRO A 79 2.63 -12.10 1.53
N ARG A 80 2.81 -10.94 2.17
CA ARG A 80 1.73 -9.96 2.30
C ARG A 80 1.62 -9.18 0.99
N ARG A 81 0.62 -9.58 0.20
CA ARG A 81 0.14 -8.95 -1.05
C ARG A 81 1.26 -8.63 -2.04
N ILE A 82 1.73 -9.66 -2.75
CA ILE A 82 2.14 -9.47 -4.14
C ILE A 82 0.89 -8.92 -4.83
N ILE A 83 0.93 -7.69 -5.32
CA ILE A 83 -0.13 -7.10 -6.13
C ILE A 83 -0.18 -7.92 -7.43
N ARG A 84 -0.87 -9.06 -7.39
CA ARG A 84 -1.35 -9.77 -8.58
C ARG A 84 -2.45 -8.88 -9.14
N LYS A 85 -2.06 -7.95 -10.02
CA LYS A 85 -2.97 -7.57 -11.11
C LYS A 85 -2.84 -8.64 -12.18
#